data_AF-A0A9D6NK30-F1
#
_entry.id   AF-A0A9D6NK30-F1
#
_cell.length_a   1.000
_cell.length_b   1.000
_cell.length_c   1.000
_cell.angle_alpha   90.00
_cell.angle_beta   90.00
_cell.angle_gamma   90.00
#
_symmetry.space_group_name_H-M   'P 1'
#
loop_
_entity.id
_entity.type
_entity.pdbx_description
1 polymer ?
#
loop_
_entity_poly.entity_id
_entity_poly.type
_entity_poly.pdbx_seq_one_letter_code
_entity_poly.pdbx_strand_id
1 'polypeptide(L)'
;MVTKREEQTTRELQDRIFQFALQTDVEDDSYLLQPIAFDDPEQVRYCIDGLTLAFITYCYHRHPRGENYYEVMKELDRPALSPASRRKLRKRADAAAAKQIPFIITLNKLLEEYASLRRTLEEFLPLVEG
;
A
#
# COMPACT_ATOMS: atom_id res chain seq x y z
N MET A 1 20.74 27.65 11.13
CA MET A 1 21.00 26.31 10.56
C MET A 1 19.90 25.30 10.89
N VAL A 2 19.14 25.47 11.97
CA VAL A 2 18.02 24.58 12.35
C VAL A 2 16.86 24.64 11.34
N THR A 3 16.42 25.84 10.96
CA THR A 3 15.33 26.09 10.00
C THR A 3 15.53 25.43 8.64
N LYS A 4 16.75 25.49 8.08
CA LYS A 4 17.06 24.83 6.79
C LYS A 4 16.93 23.30 6.83
N ARG A 5 17.15 22.68 7.99
CA ARG A 5 17.06 21.21 8.15
C ARG A 5 15.61 20.76 8.27
N GLU A 6 14.78 21.54 8.96
CA GLU A 6 13.34 21.30 9.07
C GLU A 6 12.63 21.51 7.71
N GLU A 7 12.99 22.57 6.98
CA GLU A 7 12.49 22.83 5.61
C GLU A 7 12.89 21.72 4.64
N GLN A 8 14.11 21.18 4.75
CA GLN A 8 14.54 20.06 3.91
C GLN A 8 13.76 18.78 4.24
N THR A 9 13.55 18.50 5.52
CA THR A 9 12.84 17.29 5.97
C THR A 9 11.36 17.30 5.55
N THR A 10 10.70 18.46 5.65
CA THR A 10 9.29 18.62 5.21
C THR A 10 9.14 18.51 3.70
N ARG A 11 10.10 19.02 2.92
CA ARG A 11 10.11 18.83 1.47
C ARG A 11 10.29 17.36 1.07
N GLU A 12 11.21 16.66 1.72
CA GLU A 12 11.41 15.22 1.50
C GLU A 12 10.15 14.42 1.83
N LEU A 13 9.44 14.80 2.90
CA LEU A 13 8.14 14.20 3.26
C LEU A 13 7.06 14.47 2.20
N GLN A 14 6.94 15.72 1.73
CA GLN A 14 6.01 16.09 0.66
C GLN A 14 6.27 15.29 -0.62
N ASP A 15 7.54 15.17 -1.03
CA ASP A 15 7.92 14.41 -2.23
C ASP A 15 7.54 12.94 -2.09
N ARG A 16 7.70 12.33 -0.91
CA ARG A 16 7.29 10.95 -0.65
C ARG A 16 5.77 10.77 -0.68
N ILE A 17 5.01 11.71 -0.13
CA ILE A 17 3.53 11.71 -0.22
C ILE A 17 3.10 11.76 -1.69
N PHE A 18 3.72 12.62 -2.50
CA PHE A 18 3.45 12.70 -3.93
C PHE A 18 3.78 11.39 -4.66
N GLN A 19 4.95 10.80 -4.40
CA GLN A 19 5.30 9.52 -5.01
C GLN A 19 4.32 8.41 -4.62
N PHE A 20 3.89 8.36 -3.35
CA PHE A 20 2.89 7.40 -2.90
C PHE A 20 1.55 7.59 -3.61
N ALA A 21 1.08 8.83 -3.73
CA ALA A 21 -0.15 9.17 -4.45
C ALA A 21 -0.10 8.72 -5.92
N LEU A 22 1.01 8.98 -6.61
CA LEU A 22 1.22 8.52 -7.99
C LEU A 22 1.26 6.99 -8.12
N GLN A 23 1.92 6.30 -7.18
CA GLN A 23 1.98 4.84 -7.18
C GLN A 23 0.63 4.17 -6.88
N THR A 24 -0.25 4.88 -6.15
CA THR A 24 -1.59 4.42 -5.81
C THR A 24 -2.66 4.86 -6.81
N ASP A 25 -2.28 5.58 -7.87
CA ASP A 25 -3.15 5.95 -8.99
C ASP A 25 -4.35 6.80 -8.55
N VAL A 26 -4.11 7.79 -7.68
CA VAL A 26 -5.14 8.75 -7.27
C VAL A 26 -5.53 9.68 -8.42
N GLU A 27 -6.72 10.29 -8.34
CA GLU A 27 -7.18 11.27 -9.33
C GLU A 27 -6.29 12.53 -9.37
N ASP A 28 -6.17 13.16 -10.54
CA ASP A 28 -5.27 14.30 -10.77
C ASP A 28 -5.57 15.53 -9.90
N ASP A 29 -6.81 15.65 -9.40
CA ASP A 29 -7.27 16.71 -8.51
C ASP A 29 -7.20 16.33 -7.02
N SER A 30 -6.62 15.16 -6.72
CA SER A 30 -6.46 14.67 -5.35
C SER A 30 -5.70 15.68 -4.48
N TYR A 31 -6.20 15.87 -3.25
CA TYR A 31 -5.53 16.66 -2.22
C TYR A 31 -4.09 16.19 -1.95
N LEU A 32 -3.81 14.89 -2.11
CA LEU A 32 -2.47 14.34 -1.93
C LEU A 32 -1.45 14.84 -2.96
N LEU A 33 -1.90 15.46 -4.06
CA LEU A 33 -1.05 16.06 -5.09
C LEU A 33 -0.85 17.58 -4.88
N GLN A 34 -1.33 18.12 -3.77
CA GLN A 34 -1.20 19.53 -3.40
C GLN A 34 -0.17 19.71 -2.28
N PRO A 35 0.47 20.90 -2.17
CA PRO A 35 1.32 21.22 -1.03
C PRO A 35 0.54 21.18 0.29
N ILE A 36 1.10 20.52 1.31
CA ILE A 36 0.48 20.37 2.63
C ILE A 36 1.13 21.34 3.62
N ALA A 37 0.33 22.06 4.40
CA ALA A 37 0.81 22.83 5.55
C ALA A 37 0.97 21.90 6.77
N PHE A 38 2.20 21.48 7.06
CA PHE A 38 2.50 20.55 8.17
C PHE A 38 2.35 21.16 9.56
N ASP A 39 2.22 22.49 9.67
CA ASP A 39 1.92 23.22 10.90
C ASP A 39 0.41 23.32 11.18
N ASP A 40 -0.44 22.86 10.26
CA ASP A 40 -1.90 22.78 10.38
C ASP A 40 -2.34 21.33 10.68
N PRO A 41 -2.72 21.00 11.95
CA PRO A 41 -3.11 19.65 12.31
C PRO A 41 -4.34 19.11 11.56
N GLU A 42 -5.22 19.98 11.06
CA GLU A 42 -6.38 19.56 10.28
C GLU A 42 -5.95 19.08 8.90
N GLN A 43 -5.05 19.82 8.23
CA GLN A 43 -4.46 19.41 6.96
C GLN A 43 -3.65 18.12 7.08
N VAL A 44 -2.89 17.96 8.17
CA VAL A 44 -2.15 16.72 8.44
C VAL A 44 -3.11 15.53 8.59
N ARG A 45 -4.22 15.69 9.32
CA ARG A 45 -5.26 14.64 9.42
C ARG A 45 -5.86 14.31 8.06
N TYR A 46 -6.21 15.33 7.28
CA TYR A 46 -6.74 15.14 5.92
C TYR A 46 -5.77 14.38 5.02
N CYS A 47 -4.47 14.66 5.13
CA CYS A 47 -3.43 13.91 4.42
C CYS A 47 -3.38 12.44 4.88
N ILE A 48 -3.41 12.16 6.19
CA ILE A 48 -3.40 10.78 6.71
C ILE A 48 -4.63 9.99 6.22
N ASP A 49 -5.81 10.61 6.26
CA ASP A 49 -7.04 10.00 5.77
C ASP A 49 -6.99 9.76 4.26
N GLY A 50 -6.48 10.73 3.50
CA GLY A 50 -6.25 10.61 2.07
C GLY A 50 -5.29 9.46 1.71
N LEU A 51 -4.16 9.34 2.40
CA LEU A 51 -3.20 8.25 2.22
C LEU A 51 -3.84 6.89 2.50
N THR A 52 -4.64 6.81 3.56
CA THR A 52 -5.38 5.60 3.95
C THR A 52 -6.36 5.20 2.85
N LEU A 53 -7.14 6.16 2.35
CA LEU A 53 -8.13 5.92 1.30
C LEU A 53 -7.47 5.51 -0.02
N ALA A 54 -6.39 6.20 -0.41
CA ALA A 54 -5.62 5.87 -1.61
C ALA A 54 -5.07 4.43 -1.53
N PHE A 55 -4.49 4.05 -0.39
CA PHE A 55 -3.97 2.70 -0.18
C PHE A 55 -5.05 1.62 -0.27
N ILE A 56 -6.18 1.81 0.42
CA ILE A 56 -7.30 0.85 0.40
C ILE A 56 -7.89 0.73 -1.01
N THR A 57 -8.06 1.86 -1.70
CA THR A 57 -8.58 1.91 -3.08
C THR A 57 -7.66 1.15 -4.03
N TYR A 58 -6.35 1.39 -3.96
CA TYR A 58 -5.35 0.62 -4.71
C TYR A 58 -5.48 -0.88 -4.43
N CYS A 59 -5.54 -1.28 -3.16
CA CYS A 59 -5.69 -2.68 -2.78
C CYS A 59 -6.94 -3.30 -3.38
N TYR A 60 -8.08 -2.61 -3.32
CA TYR A 60 -9.35 -3.11 -3.83
C TYR A 60 -9.36 -3.28 -5.36
N HIS A 61 -8.87 -2.28 -6.11
CA HIS A 61 -8.93 -2.26 -7.56
C HIS A 61 -7.82 -3.08 -8.23
N ARG A 62 -6.63 -3.14 -7.61
CA ARG A 62 -5.47 -3.85 -8.18
C ARG A 62 -5.34 -5.29 -7.69
N HIS A 63 -6.16 -5.73 -6.73
CA HIS A 63 -6.14 -7.13 -6.29
C HIS A 63 -6.43 -8.09 -7.47
N PRO A 64 -5.54 -9.05 -7.75
CA PRO A 64 -5.73 -9.98 -8.84
C PRO A 64 -6.98 -10.83 -8.61
N ARG A 65 -7.87 -10.87 -9.60
CA ARG A 65 -9.07 -11.71 -9.58
C ARG A 65 -8.73 -13.12 -10.06
N GLY A 66 -9.47 -14.12 -9.57
CA GLY A 66 -9.33 -15.53 -9.96
C GLY A 66 -9.00 -16.44 -8.78
N GLU A 67 -8.44 -17.61 -9.08
CA GLU A 67 -8.12 -18.62 -8.08
C GLU A 67 -7.06 -18.12 -7.10
N ASN A 68 -7.30 -18.28 -5.80
CA ASN A 68 -6.31 -17.96 -4.78
C ASN A 68 -5.21 -19.03 -4.76
N TYR A 69 -3.94 -18.63 -4.81
CA TYR A 69 -2.81 -19.56 -4.82
C TYR A 69 -2.82 -20.50 -3.61
N TYR A 70 -3.08 -19.97 -2.41
CA TYR A 70 -3.09 -20.75 -1.18
C TYR A 70 -4.25 -21.74 -1.13
N GLU A 71 -5.40 -21.41 -1.72
CA GLU A 71 -6.53 -22.35 -1.82
C GLU A 71 -6.20 -23.53 -2.74
N VAL A 72 -5.59 -23.27 -3.89
CA VAL A 72 -5.16 -24.33 -4.82
C VAL A 72 -4.04 -25.19 -4.21
N MET A 73 -3.13 -24.58 -3.45
CA MET A 73 -2.10 -25.32 -2.71
C MET A 73 -2.71 -26.22 -1.62
N LYS A 74 -3.70 -25.74 -0.86
CA LYS A 74 -4.44 -26.57 0.09
C LYS A 74 -5.14 -27.76 -0.58
N GLU A 75 -5.66 -27.59 -1.79
CA GLU A 75 -6.19 -28.71 -2.58
C GLU A 75 -5.08 -29.70 -2.96
N LEU A 76 -3.88 -29.20 -3.32
CA LEU A 76 -2.73 -30.01 -3.72
C LEU A 76 -2.20 -30.91 -2.60
N ASP A 77 -2.32 -30.47 -1.35
CA ASP A 77 -1.85 -31.20 -0.16
C ASP A 77 -2.78 -32.35 0.24
N ARG A 78 -3.90 -32.55 -0.48
CA ARG A 78 -4.83 -33.66 -0.20
C ARG A 78 -4.19 -35.02 -0.52
N PRO A 79 -4.21 -35.98 0.42
CA PRO A 79 -3.44 -37.22 0.31
C PRO A 79 -3.89 -38.17 -0.82
N ALA A 80 -5.15 -38.08 -1.27
CA ALA A 80 -5.74 -39.02 -2.23
C ALA A 80 -5.75 -38.54 -3.71
N LEU A 81 -4.94 -37.54 -4.09
CA LEU A 81 -4.93 -37.06 -5.47
C LEU A 81 -4.16 -37.99 -6.41
N SER A 82 -4.79 -38.38 -7.52
CA SER A 82 -4.14 -39.09 -8.63
C SER A 82 -3.01 -38.25 -9.26
N PRO A 83 -2.00 -38.86 -9.90
CA PRO A 83 -0.91 -38.12 -10.55
C PRO A 83 -1.39 -37.09 -11.58
N ALA A 84 -2.43 -37.43 -12.35
CA ALA A 84 -3.03 -36.52 -13.33
C ALA A 84 -3.70 -35.30 -12.66
N SER A 85 -4.45 -35.53 -11.58
CA SER A 85 -5.09 -34.45 -10.81
C SER A 85 -4.06 -33.55 -10.13
N ARG A 86 -3.00 -34.12 -9.56
CA ARG A 86 -1.87 -33.34 -9.00
C ARG A 86 -1.23 -32.46 -10.08
N ARG A 87 -0.96 -32.99 -11.28
CA ARG A 87 -0.39 -32.20 -12.38
C ARG A 87 -1.30 -31.04 -12.80
N LYS A 88 -2.62 -31.26 -12.86
CA LYS A 88 -3.59 -30.20 -13.18
C LYS A 88 -3.62 -29.11 -12.11
N LEU A 89 -3.61 -29.50 -10.83
CA LEU A 89 -3.60 -28.56 -9.70
C LEU A 89 -2.31 -27.75 -9.64
N ARG A 90 -1.14 -28.36 -9.90
CA ARG A 90 0.13 -27.61 -9.99
C ARG A 90 0.08 -26.51 -11.04
N LYS A 91 -0.42 -26.82 -12.25
CA LYS A 91 -0.55 -25.80 -13.30
C LYS A 91 -1.47 -24.64 -12.90
N ARG A 92 -2.56 -24.92 -12.17
CA ARG A 92 -3.46 -23.89 -11.62
C ARG A 92 -2.75 -23.05 -10.55
N ALA A 93 -2.01 -23.69 -9.65
CA ALA A 93 -1.22 -23.00 -8.62
C ALA A 93 -0.17 -22.09 -9.26
N ASP A 94 0.58 -22.58 -10.25
CA ASP A 94 1.59 -21.78 -10.97
C ASP A 94 0.95 -20.57 -11.66
N ALA A 95 -0.21 -20.76 -12.30
CA ALA A 95 -0.95 -19.68 -12.94
C ALA A 95 -1.51 -18.65 -11.94
N ALA A 96 -1.98 -19.09 -10.78
CA ALA A 96 -2.44 -18.22 -9.70
C ALA A 96 -1.27 -17.43 -9.08
N ALA A 97 -0.15 -18.12 -8.81
CA ALA A 97 1.07 -17.52 -8.28
C ALA A 97 1.63 -16.45 -9.22
N ALA A 98 1.69 -16.73 -10.53
CA ALA A 98 2.17 -15.78 -11.53
C ALA A 98 1.40 -14.45 -11.53
N LYS A 99 0.11 -14.48 -11.16
CA LYS A 99 -0.73 -13.28 -11.02
C LYS A 99 -0.61 -12.61 -9.65
N GLN A 100 -0.54 -13.40 -8.59
CA GLN A 100 -0.57 -12.91 -7.20
C GLN A 100 0.78 -12.40 -6.70
N ILE A 101 1.89 -13.05 -7.04
CA ILE A 101 3.21 -12.70 -6.54
C ILE A 101 3.59 -11.24 -6.88
N PRO A 102 3.45 -10.76 -8.14
CA PRO A 102 3.78 -9.38 -8.46
C PRO A 102 2.95 -8.35 -7.67
N PHE A 103 1.65 -8.64 -7.48
CA PHE A 103 0.76 -7.80 -6.69
C PHE A 103 1.22 -7.75 -5.23
N ILE A 104 1.50 -8.90 -4.59
CA ILE A 104 1.94 -8.96 -3.19
C ILE A 104 3.27 -8.23 -2.99
N ILE A 105 4.23 -8.38 -3.92
CA ILE A 105 5.51 -7.65 -3.85
C ILE A 105 5.26 -6.13 -3.87
N THR A 106 4.37 -5.66 -4.73
CA THR A 106 4.02 -4.24 -4.84
C THR A 106 3.28 -3.76 -3.60
N LEU A 107 2.32 -4.56 -3.12
CA LEU A 107 1.53 -4.27 -1.93
C LEU A 107 2.39 -4.13 -0.69
N ASN A 108 3.39 -5.00 -0.49
CA ASN A 108 4.29 -4.91 0.65
C ASN A 108 5.10 -3.61 0.65
N LYS A 109 5.63 -3.20 -0.52
CA LYS A 109 6.35 -1.92 -0.64
C LYS A 109 5.45 -0.73 -0.31
N LEU A 110 4.22 -0.74 -0.82
CA LEU A 110 3.24 0.32 -0.54
C LEU A 110 2.83 0.32 0.94
N LEU A 111 2.66 -0.85 1.56
CA LEU A 111 2.32 -0.95 2.98
C LEU A 111 3.43 -0.40 3.87
N GLU A 112 4.69 -0.72 3.57
CA GLU A 112 5.85 -0.18 4.29
C GLU A 112 5.94 1.35 4.17
N GLU A 113 5.77 1.88 2.95
CA GLU A 113 5.80 3.32 2.72
C GLU A 113 4.62 4.03 3.40
N TYR A 114 3.40 3.49 3.28
CA TYR A 114 2.21 4.00 3.97
C TYR A 114 2.42 4.04 5.48
N ALA A 115 2.92 2.95 6.09
CA ALA A 115 3.15 2.88 7.52
C ALA A 115 4.23 3.87 7.98
N SER A 116 5.28 4.06 7.17
CA SER A 116 6.31 5.06 7.43
C SER A 116 5.75 6.49 7.34
N LEU A 117 5.03 6.82 6.26
CA LEU A 117 4.44 8.14 6.05
C LEU A 117 3.47 8.50 7.17
N ARG A 118 2.56 7.57 7.50
CA ARG A 118 1.58 7.76 8.56
C ARG A 118 2.25 8.06 9.90
N ARG A 119 3.25 7.26 10.30
CA ARG A 119 3.98 7.48 11.56
C ARG A 119 4.63 8.86 11.59
N THR A 120 5.31 9.25 10.51
CA THR A 120 5.95 10.57 10.42
C THR A 120 4.92 11.71 10.47
N LEU A 121 3.76 11.56 9.81
CA LEU A 121 2.68 12.56 9.87
C LEU A 121 2.05 12.67 11.26
N GLU A 122 1.91 11.55 11.98
CA GLU A 122 1.39 11.54 13.36
C GLU A 122 2.27 12.36 14.33
N GLU A 123 3.57 12.55 14.04
CA GLU A 123 4.46 13.42 14.83
C GLU A 123 4.10 14.91 14.75
N PHE A 124 3.37 15.33 13.71
CA PHE A 124 2.87 16.70 13.55
C PHE A 124 1.52 16.94 14.22
N LEU A 125 0.87 15.89 14.73
CA LEU A 125 -0.38 16.02 15.46
C LEU A 125 -0.12 16.32 16.93
N PRO A 126 -0.96 17.17 17.57
CA PRO A 126 -0.84 17.40 19.00
C PRO A 126 -1.00 16.07 19.74
N LEU A 127 -0.15 15.84 20.75
CA LEU A 127 -0.32 14.76 21.70
C LEU A 127 -1.70 14.93 22.34
N VAL A 128 -2.63 14.04 22.01
CA VAL A 128 -3.91 14.00 22.72
C VAL A 128 -3.60 13.42 24.09
N GLU A 129 -3.44 14.28 25.09
CA GLU A 129 -3.53 13.86 26.49
C GLU A 129 -4.95 13.32 26.69
N GLY A 130 -5.06 12.00 26.75
CA GLY A 130 -6.30 11.28 27.07
C GLY A 130 -6.62 11.29 28.55
#